data_AF-A0A3Q2HDZ0-F1
#
_entry.id   AF-A0A3Q2HDZ0-F1
#
_cell.length_a   1.000
_cell.length_b   1.000
_cell.length_c   1.000
_cell.angle_alpha   90.00
_cell.angle_beta   90.00
_cell.angle_gamma   90.00
#
_symmetry.space_group_name_H-M   'P 1'
#
loop_
_entity.id
_entity.type
_entity.pdbx_description
1 polymer ?
#
loop_
_entity_poly.entity_id
_entity_poly.type
_entity_poly.pdbx_seq_one_letter_code
_entity_poly.pdbx_strand_id
1 'polypeptide(L)'
;IIQRVHESEAEYAILNFWNFPEGLGLKVKVGKYSPHAPRGQELSLSEEMIEWAIGVPETPHSVCSESCSPGFRKTTQEGKATCCFDCAPCPENEISNETGEW
;
A
#
# COMPACT_ATOMS: atom_id res chain seq x y z
N ILE A 1 -8.87 -5.24 -9.23
CA ILE A 1 -9.98 -4.81 -10.13
C ILE A 1 -11.18 -4.48 -9.26
N ILE A 2 -11.85 -3.34 -9.46
CA ILE A 2 -13.04 -2.97 -8.70
C ILE A 2 -14.27 -3.14 -9.61
N GLN A 3 -15.27 -3.89 -9.18
CA GLN A 3 -16.47 -4.18 -9.95
C GLN A 3 -17.72 -3.82 -9.16
N ARG A 4 -18.62 -3.02 -9.75
CA ARG A 4 -19.91 -2.69 -9.13
C ARG A 4 -20.78 -3.94 -9.04
N VAL A 5 -21.39 -4.18 -7.88
CA VAL A 5 -22.22 -5.38 -7.62
C VAL A 5 -23.70 -5.02 -7.49
N HIS A 6 -24.03 -3.96 -6.75
CA HIS A 6 -25.40 -3.48 -6.60
C HIS A 6 -25.56 -2.08 -7.19
N GLU A 7 -26.58 -1.90 -8.03
CA GLU A 7 -26.87 -0.64 -8.72
C GLU A 7 -27.67 0.35 -7.84
N SER A 8 -28.41 -0.15 -6.84
CA SER A 8 -29.25 0.66 -5.94
C SER A 8 -28.56 1.17 -4.68
N GLU A 9 -27.51 0.47 -4.22
CA GLU A 9 -26.61 0.87 -3.14
C GLU A 9 -25.22 0.68 -3.72
N ALA A 10 -24.47 1.75 -4.01
CA ALA A 10 -23.25 1.71 -4.82
C ALA A 10 -22.11 0.89 -4.18
N GLU A 11 -22.25 -0.42 -4.06
CA GLU A 11 -21.28 -1.35 -3.52
C GLU A 11 -20.40 -1.92 -4.63
N TYR A 12 -19.12 -2.07 -4.31
CA TYR A 12 -18.12 -2.57 -5.23
C TYR A 12 -17.39 -3.77 -4.65
N ALA A 13 -17.25 -4.84 -5.42
CA ALA A 13 -16.36 -5.95 -5.11
C ALA A 13 -14.92 -5.59 -5.49
N ILE A 14 -13.99 -5.91 -4.61
CA ILE A 14 -12.56 -5.82 -4.88
C ILE A 14 -12.10 -7.22 -5.28
N LEU A 15 -11.57 -7.33 -6.49
CA LEU A 15 -11.12 -8.57 -7.09
C LEU A 15 -9.60 -8.56 -7.22
N ASN A 16 -8.96 -9.65 -6.82
CA ASN A 16 -7.57 -9.94 -7.10
C ASN A 16 -7.46 -10.93 -8.28
N PHE A 17 -6.37 -10.84 -9.06
CA PHE A 17 -6.13 -11.74 -10.18
C PHE A 17 -5.10 -12.80 -9.78
N TRP A 18 -5.56 -14.02 -9.64
CA TRP A 18 -4.71 -15.16 -9.31
C TRP A 18 -4.18 -15.78 -10.59
N ASN A 19 -2.86 -15.80 -10.72
CA ASN A 19 -2.17 -16.44 -11.84
C ASN A 19 -1.80 -17.86 -11.45
N PHE A 20 -2.40 -18.83 -12.12
CA PHE A 20 -2.02 -20.23 -11.98
C PHE A 20 -0.99 -20.60 -13.06
N PRO A 21 -0.17 -21.64 -12.80
CA PRO A 21 0.58 -22.30 -13.86
C PRO A 21 -0.33 -22.63 -15.05
N GLU A 22 0.25 -22.75 -16.24
CA GLU A 22 -0.49 -23.05 -17.50
C GLU A 22 -1.30 -21.87 -18.08
N GLY A 23 -1.14 -20.66 -17.53
CA GLY A 23 -1.73 -19.43 -18.09
C GLY A 23 -3.21 -19.24 -17.72
N LEU A 24 -3.72 -20.01 -16.77
CA LEU A 24 -5.06 -19.85 -16.22
C LEU A 24 -5.07 -18.70 -15.21
N GLY A 25 -5.90 -17.70 -15.47
CA GLY A 25 -6.08 -16.55 -14.60
C GLY A 25 -7.49 -16.52 -14.01
N LEU A 26 -7.61 -16.45 -12.69
CA LEU A 26 -8.89 -16.36 -12.00
C LEU A 26 -9.05 -15.01 -11.31
N LYS A 27 -10.23 -14.40 -11.46
CA LYS A 27 -10.61 -13.21 -10.69
C LYS A 27 -11.30 -13.66 -9.40
N VAL A 28 -10.63 -13.48 -8.28
CA VAL A 28 -11.14 -13.87 -6.96
C VAL A 28 -11.57 -12.62 -6.20
N LYS A 29 -12.76 -12.63 -5.60
CA LYS A 29 -13.20 -11.52 -4.73
C LYS A 29 -12.45 -11.60 -3.41
N VAL A 30 -11.69 -10.55 -3.09
CA VAL A 30 -10.87 -10.43 -1.88
C VAL A 30 -11.39 -9.36 -0.91
N GLY A 31 -12.43 -8.62 -1.30
CA GLY A 31 -12.99 -7.59 -0.45
C GLY A 31 -14.16 -6.84 -1.06
N LYS A 32 -14.51 -5.73 -0.41
CA LYS A 32 -15.56 -4.82 -0.85
C LYS A 32 -15.25 -3.37 -0.50
N TYR A 33 -15.82 -2.47 -1.28
CA TYR A 33 -15.85 -1.04 -1.03
C TYR A 33 -17.30 -0.53 -1.05
N SER A 34 -17.68 0.22 -0.02
CA SER A 34 -18.99 0.87 0.10
C SER A 34 -18.81 2.36 0.43
N PRO A 35 -19.11 3.27 -0.51
CA PRO A 35 -18.88 4.71 -0.35
C PRO A 35 -19.82 5.36 0.68
N HIS A 36 -20.88 4.66 1.10
CA HIS A 36 -21.86 5.15 2.07
C HIS A 36 -21.67 4.53 3.46
N ALA A 37 -20.65 3.69 3.65
CA ALA A 37 -20.35 3.16 4.96
C ALA A 37 -19.77 4.24 5.90
N PRO A 38 -19.80 4.03 7.22
CA PRO A 38 -19.14 4.91 8.17
C PRO A 38 -17.65 5.06 7.88
N ARG A 39 -17.09 6.21 8.28
CA ARG A 39 -15.66 6.50 8.08
C ARG A 39 -14.76 5.44 8.73
N GLY A 40 -13.82 4.92 7.96
CA GLY A 40 -12.92 3.83 8.33
C GLY A 40 -13.50 2.44 8.08
N GLN A 41 -14.74 2.33 7.58
CA GLN A 41 -15.40 1.06 7.27
C GLN A 41 -15.82 0.97 5.80
N GLU A 42 -15.48 1.97 4.99
CA GLU A 42 -15.76 1.99 3.55
C GLU A 42 -15.05 0.85 2.82
N LEU A 43 -13.90 0.41 3.31
CA LEU A 43 -13.08 -0.64 2.72
C LEU A 43 -12.97 -1.84 3.67
N SER A 44 -13.20 -3.03 3.13
CA SER A 44 -12.94 -4.30 3.81
C SER A 44 -12.19 -5.23 2.87
N LEU A 45 -11.05 -5.74 3.33
CA LEU A 45 -10.16 -6.65 2.60
C LEU A 45 -9.83 -7.86 3.47
N SER A 46 -9.74 -9.01 2.83
CA SER A 46 -9.13 -10.22 3.40
C SER A 46 -7.73 -10.34 2.82
N GLU A 47 -6.72 -9.85 3.54
CA GLU A 47 -5.33 -9.81 3.10
C GLU A 47 -4.79 -11.21 2.80
N GLU A 48 -5.20 -12.20 3.59
CA GLU A 48 -4.86 -13.62 3.42
C GLU A 48 -5.36 -14.24 2.11
N MET A 49 -6.30 -13.58 1.41
CA MET A 49 -6.80 -14.02 0.10
C MET A 49 -6.12 -13.29 -1.08
N ILE A 50 -5.19 -12.38 -0.80
CA ILE A 50 -4.49 -11.61 -1.84
C ILE A 50 -3.21 -12.36 -2.23
N GLU A 51 -3.25 -13.00 -3.40
CA GLU A 51 -2.05 -13.45 -4.11
C GLU A 51 -1.28 -12.27 -4.73
N TRP A 52 -0.04 -12.09 -4.30
CA TRP A 52 0.87 -11.09 -4.85
C TRP A 52 1.75 -11.67 -5.95
N ALA A 53 1.98 -10.90 -7.01
CA ALA A 53 2.76 -11.33 -8.17
C ALA A 53 4.25 -11.60 -7.87
N ILE A 54 4.74 -11.18 -6.70
CA ILE A 54 6.14 -11.35 -6.28
C ILE A 54 6.42 -12.71 -5.63
N GLY A 55 5.41 -13.59 -5.53
CA GLY A 55 5.58 -14.97 -5.04
C GLY A 55 5.77 -15.08 -3.53
N VAL A 56 5.51 -14.01 -2.79
CA VAL A 56 5.48 -13.98 -1.33
C VAL A 56 4.08 -13.63 -0.84
N PRO A 57 3.60 -14.25 0.25
CA PRO A 57 2.25 -13.98 0.79
C PRO A 57 2.17 -12.61 1.48
N GLU A 58 3.29 -12.02 1.88
CA GLU A 58 3.32 -10.74 2.56
C GLU A 58 3.03 -9.57 1.60
N THR A 59 2.33 -8.55 2.11
CA THR A 59 2.05 -7.31 1.39
C THR A 59 3.37 -6.67 0.91
N PRO A 60 3.52 -6.42 -0.41
CA PRO A 60 4.72 -5.83 -0.97
C PRO A 60 5.01 -4.46 -0.39
N HIS A 61 6.26 -4.19 -0.06
CA HIS A 61 6.72 -2.85 0.27
C HIS A 61 6.83 -2.02 -1.01
N SER A 62 6.10 -0.91 -1.10
CA SER A 62 6.06 -0.05 -2.29
C SER A 62 6.33 1.41 -1.93
N VAL A 63 7.52 1.67 -1.38
CA VAL A 63 7.99 3.02 -1.07
C VAL A 63 9.05 3.48 -2.06
N CYS A 64 9.17 4.80 -2.24
CA CYS A 64 10.24 5.38 -3.07
C CYS A 64 11.59 5.40 -2.33
N SER A 65 11.53 5.68 -1.02
CA SER A 65 12.68 5.77 -0.14
C SER A 65 12.35 5.07 1.18
N GLU A 66 13.30 4.25 1.66
CA GLU A 66 13.22 3.61 2.97
C GLU A 66 13.20 4.66 4.10
N SER A 67 12.61 4.30 5.24
CA SER A 67 12.58 5.17 6.42
C SER A 67 14.00 5.44 6.93
N CYS A 68 14.27 6.70 7.27
CA CYS A 68 15.56 7.07 7.86
C CYS A 68 15.68 6.54 9.29
N SER A 69 16.80 5.89 9.58
CA SER A 69 17.15 5.44 10.94
C SER A 69 17.40 6.64 11.88
N PRO A 70 17.34 6.43 13.20
CA PRO A 70 17.71 7.45 14.17
C PRO A 70 19.11 8.04 13.89
N GLY A 71 19.24 9.35 14.05
CA GLY A 71 20.44 10.12 13.70
C GLY A 71 20.50 10.61 12.24
N PHE A 72 19.51 10.28 11.41
CA PHE A 72 19.39 10.77 10.03
C PHE A 72 18.10 11.55 9.81
N ARG A 73 18.16 12.63 9.03
CA ARG A 73 17.03 13.43 8.58
C ARG A 73 16.71 13.20 7.11
N LYS A 74 15.45 13.35 6.74
CA LYS A 74 15.00 13.31 5.34
C LYS A 74 15.45 14.58 4.61
N THR A 75 16.01 14.44 3.42
CA THR A 75 16.36 15.56 2.52
C THR A 75 15.67 15.39 1.18
N THR A 76 15.08 16.47 0.67
CA THR A 76 14.32 16.45 -0.60
C THR A 76 15.24 16.19 -1.78
N GLN A 77 14.82 15.29 -2.66
CA GLN A 77 15.49 15.06 -3.94
C GLN A 77 14.92 16.02 -4.98
N GLU A 78 15.75 16.94 -5.50
CA GLU A 78 15.31 17.87 -6.55
C GLU A 78 14.80 17.11 -7.78
N GLY A 79 13.64 17.54 -8.30
CA GLY A 79 13.01 16.93 -9.46
C GLY A 79 12.26 15.61 -9.21
N LYS A 80 12.23 15.09 -7.97
CA LYS A 80 11.42 13.91 -7.60
C LYS A 80 10.17 14.26 -6.80
N ALA A 81 9.25 13.30 -6.68
CA ALA A 81 8.04 13.44 -5.89
C ALA A 81 8.35 13.57 -4.38
N THR A 82 7.46 14.19 -3.62
CA THR A 82 7.64 14.47 -2.18
C THR A 82 7.90 13.22 -1.32
N CYS A 83 7.41 12.04 -1.74
CA CYS A 83 7.66 10.78 -1.04
C CYS A 83 9.08 10.21 -1.26
N CYS A 84 9.87 10.79 -2.17
CA CYS A 84 11.24 10.40 -2.46
C CYS A 84 12.23 11.36 -1.79
N PHE A 85 13.06 10.82 -0.91
CA PHE A 85 14.04 11.57 -0.13
C PHE A 85 15.32 10.76 0.09
N ASP A 86 16.39 11.46 0.42
CA ASP A 86 17.62 10.85 0.94
C ASP A 86 17.67 10.97 2.47
N CYS A 87 18.45 10.09 3.09
CA CYS A 87 18.74 10.18 4.52
C CYS A 87 20.14 10.78 4.72
N ALA A 88 20.18 12.01 5.24
CA ALA A 88 21.42 12.70 5.58
C ALA A 88 21.63 12.69 7.09
N PRO A 89 22.88 12.61 7.59
CA PRO A 89 23.13 12.68 9.03
C PRO A 89 22.60 14.00 9.61
N CYS A 90 22.10 13.95 10.84
CA CYS A 90 21.77 15.16 11.58
C CYS A 90 23.02 16.05 11.72
N PRO A 91 22.88 17.37 11.53
CA PRO A 91 23.90 18.33 11.92
C PRO A 91 24.31 18.18 13.39
N GLU A 92 25.48 18.70 13.71
CA GLU A 92 25.95 18.76 15.09
C GLU A 92 24.92 19.49 15.97
N ASN A 93 24.54 18.86 17.09
CA ASN A 93 23.50 19.31 18.03
C ASN A 93 22.04 19.14 17.57
N GLU A 94 21.78 18.49 16.44
CA GLU A 94 20.44 18.02 16.06
C GLU A 94 20.27 16.52 16.33
N ILE A 95 19.06 16.09 16.70
CA ILE A 95 18.75 14.68 17.01
C ILE A 95 17.51 14.27 16.21
N SER A 96 17.58 13.10 15.58
CA SER A 96 16.40 12.34 15.12
C SER A 96 16.33 11.07 15.97
N ASN A 97 15.41 11.02 16.93
CA ASN A 97 15.26 9.93 17.90
C ASN A 97 14.35 8.81 17.40
N GLU A 98 13.52 9.10 16.40
CA GLU A 98 12.54 8.19 15.82
C GLU A 98 13.01 7.75 14.44
N THR A 99 12.75 6.49 14.10
CA THR A 99 12.67 6.08 12.69
C THR A 99 11.55 6.90 12.08
N GLY A 100 11.73 7.44 10.88
CA GLY A 100 10.64 8.10 10.16
C GLY A 100 9.57 7.08 9.76
N GLU A 101 8.76 6.65 10.72
CA GLU A 101 7.63 5.76 10.55
C GLU A 101 6.55 6.51 9.75
N TRP A 102 5.90 5.79 8.84
CA TRP A 102 4.86 6.31 7.96
C TRP A 102 3.49 6.18 8.61
#